data_AF-A0A8S3UMR4-F1
#
_entry.id   AF-A0A8S3UMR4-F1
#
_cell.length_a   1.000
_cell.length_b   1.000
_cell.length_c   1.000
_cell.angle_alpha   90.00
_cell.angle_beta   90.00
_cell.angle_gamma   90.00
#
_symmetry.space_group_name_H-M   'P 1'
#
loop_
_entity.id
_entity.type
_entity.pdbx_description
1 polymer ?
#
loop_
_entity_poly.entity_id
_entity_poly.type
_entity_poly.pdbx_seq_one_letter_code
_entity_poly.pdbx_strand_id
1 'polypeptide(L)'
;MDGDASNIPISWITDVLNLQNLIGKRKLLTISILGLQSSGKSTLLNCMFGLEFPVRAGRCTRGVFMRLLPVPTEDYFFDYILVVDTEGLRAPELGMLKYDHDNELATFVIGIGDITIINIKGENTSEVQDVLQIAVHAFMKLVLVNNNIKLKQSCIFVHQNVSLQDAKGKLVHATQKP
;
A
#
# COMPACT_ATOMS: atom_id res chain seq x y z
N MET A 1 -12.70 -3.98 3.46
CA MET A 1 -13.55 -2.87 3.90
C MET A 1 -14.02 -2.17 2.65
N ASP A 2 -15.32 -2.19 2.38
CA ASP A 2 -15.91 -1.40 1.30
C ASP A 2 -15.88 0.06 1.73
N GLY A 3 -15.21 0.92 0.96
CA GLY A 3 -15.04 2.35 1.30
C GLY A 3 -16.34 3.16 1.44
N ASP A 4 -17.49 2.52 1.27
CA ASP A 4 -18.83 3.09 1.42
C ASP A 4 -19.44 2.85 2.83
N ALA A 5 -18.87 1.93 3.62
CA ALA A 5 -19.34 1.65 4.98
C ALA A 5 -18.65 2.56 6.00
N SER A 6 -19.36 3.59 6.50
CA SER A 6 -18.87 4.46 7.58
C SER A 6 -18.84 3.79 8.97
N ASN A 7 -18.86 2.46 9.04
CA ASN A 7 -18.84 1.71 10.30
C ASN A 7 -17.71 0.68 10.29
N ILE A 8 -16.87 0.72 11.30
CA ILE A 8 -15.84 -0.28 11.54
C ILE A 8 -16.53 -1.48 12.23
N PRO A 9 -16.56 -2.69 11.64
CA PRO A 9 -17.24 -3.82 12.24
C PRO A 9 -16.40 -4.38 13.41
N ILE A 10 -16.46 -3.73 14.57
CA ILE A 10 -15.64 -4.05 15.75
C ILE A 10 -15.80 -5.51 16.16
N SER A 11 -17.02 -6.06 16.11
CA SER A 11 -17.28 -7.48 16.40
C SER A 11 -16.48 -8.38 15.46
N TRP A 12 -16.58 -8.17 14.15
CA TRP A 12 -15.83 -8.92 13.16
C TRP A 12 -14.32 -8.79 13.37
N ILE A 13 -13.80 -7.58 13.63
CA ILE A 13 -12.37 -7.37 13.91
C ILE A 13 -11.94 -8.14 15.16
N THR A 14 -12.76 -8.11 16.21
CA THR A 14 -12.47 -8.79 17.48
C THR A 14 -12.45 -10.31 17.28
N ASP A 15 -13.40 -10.85 16.54
CA ASP A 15 -13.47 -12.27 16.21
C ASP A 15 -12.26 -12.70 15.36
N VAL A 16 -11.86 -11.89 14.37
CA VAL A 16 -10.66 -12.13 13.57
C VAL A 16 -9.40 -12.08 14.41
N LEU A 17 -9.27 -11.12 15.33
CA LEU A 17 -8.13 -11.07 16.25
C LEU A 17 -8.10 -12.28 17.17
N ASN A 18 -9.26 -12.80 17.58
CA ASN A 18 -9.34 -14.01 18.42
C ASN A 18 -9.02 -15.31 17.67
N LEU A 19 -9.10 -15.34 16.33
CA LEU A 19 -8.69 -16.50 15.52
C LEU A 19 -7.22 -16.89 15.72
N GLN A 20 -6.37 -15.96 16.16
CA GLN A 20 -4.97 -16.26 16.51
C GLN A 20 -4.85 -17.36 17.57
N ASN A 21 -5.83 -17.47 18.47
CA ASN A 21 -5.86 -18.51 19.51
C ASN A 21 -6.18 -19.91 18.94
N LEU A 22 -6.87 -19.97 17.79
CA LEU A 22 -7.26 -21.21 17.10
C LEU A 22 -6.20 -21.68 16.11
N ILE A 23 -5.58 -20.75 15.38
CA ILE A 23 -4.66 -21.05 14.26
C ILE A 23 -3.20 -21.15 14.73
N GLY A 24 -2.93 -20.72 15.97
CA GLY A 24 -1.60 -20.60 16.54
C GLY A 24 -0.86 -19.38 16.02
N LYS A 25 0.33 -19.14 16.57
CA LYS A 25 1.15 -17.99 16.19
C LYS A 25 1.79 -18.21 14.82
N ARG A 26 1.18 -17.66 13.78
CA ARG A 26 1.73 -17.60 12.42
C ARG A 26 2.43 -16.28 12.20
N LYS A 27 3.54 -16.31 11.46
CA LYS A 27 4.31 -15.14 11.06
C LYS A 27 3.77 -14.66 9.72
N LEU A 28 3.34 -13.41 9.68
CA LEU A 28 2.77 -12.77 8.49
C LEU A 28 3.72 -11.69 7.99
N LEU A 29 3.92 -11.62 6.68
CA LEU A 29 4.49 -10.45 6.01
C LEU A 29 3.37 -9.71 5.28
N THR A 30 3.11 -8.47 5.62
CA THR A 30 2.09 -7.64 4.95
C THR A 30 2.75 -6.75 3.90
N ILE A 31 2.35 -6.93 2.65
CA ILE A 31 2.76 -6.10 1.52
C ILE A 31 1.54 -5.30 1.07
N SER A 32 1.58 -3.98 1.28
CA SER A 32 0.52 -3.08 0.85
C SER A 32 0.96 -2.22 -0.34
N ILE A 33 0.01 -1.67 -1.09
CA ILE A 33 0.29 -0.75 -2.19
C ILE A 33 -0.52 0.54 -2.02
N LEU A 34 0.09 1.67 -2.36
CA LEU A 34 -0.52 3.00 -2.37
C LEU A 34 -0.19 3.70 -3.70
N GLY A 35 -1.07 4.56 -4.19
CA GLY A 35 -0.82 5.34 -5.40
C GLY A 35 -2.11 5.91 -5.99
N LEU A 36 -1.94 6.83 -6.94
CA LEU A 36 -3.07 7.50 -7.60
C LEU A 36 -4.06 6.51 -8.22
N GLN A 37 -5.31 6.95 -8.36
CA GLN A 37 -6.31 6.22 -9.11
C GLN A 37 -5.83 5.93 -10.53
N SER A 38 -6.16 4.74 -11.04
CA SER A 38 -5.77 4.31 -12.39
C SER A 38 -4.25 4.25 -12.67
N SER A 39 -3.42 4.18 -11.62
CA SER A 39 -1.95 4.05 -11.74
C SER A 39 -1.45 2.62 -11.97
N GLY A 40 -2.33 1.61 -12.01
CA GLY A 40 -1.96 0.21 -12.28
C GLY A 40 -1.59 -0.62 -11.05
N LYS A 41 -2.00 -0.20 -9.84
CA LYS A 41 -1.72 -0.89 -8.56
C LYS A 41 -2.11 -2.37 -8.57
N SER A 42 -3.39 -2.67 -8.80
CA SER A 42 -3.90 -4.04 -8.84
C SER A 42 -3.24 -4.86 -9.93
N THR A 43 -2.92 -4.24 -11.08
CA THR A 43 -2.14 -4.89 -12.16
C THR A 43 -0.73 -5.26 -11.70
N LEU A 44 -0.03 -4.35 -11.02
CA LEU A 44 1.30 -4.61 -10.48
C LEU A 44 1.28 -5.78 -9.49
N LEU A 45 0.34 -5.78 -8.54
CA LEU A 45 0.19 -6.85 -7.56
C LEU A 45 -0.17 -8.20 -8.21
N ASN A 46 -1.07 -8.20 -9.20
CA ASN A 46 -1.41 -9.38 -9.97
C ASN A 46 -0.18 -9.97 -10.68
N CYS A 47 0.65 -9.13 -11.29
CA CYS A 47 1.87 -9.57 -11.95
C CYS A 47 2.93 -10.07 -10.95
N MET A 48 3.11 -9.42 -9.81
CA MET A 48 4.13 -9.78 -8.82
C MET A 48 3.82 -11.10 -8.10
N PHE A 49 2.55 -11.38 -7.84
CA PHE A 49 2.11 -12.47 -6.96
C PHE A 49 1.20 -13.50 -7.65
N GLY A 50 0.92 -13.36 -8.95
CA GLY A 50 -0.01 -14.25 -9.66
C GLY A 50 -1.44 -14.13 -9.15
N LEU A 51 -1.86 -12.93 -8.73
CA LEU A 51 -3.18 -12.68 -8.15
C LEU A 51 -4.21 -12.31 -9.22
N GLU A 52 -5.49 -12.39 -8.82
CA GLU A 52 -6.64 -11.99 -9.63
C GLU A 52 -7.43 -10.87 -8.92
N PHE A 53 -6.74 -9.81 -8.47
CA PHE A 53 -7.45 -8.60 -8.06
C PHE A 53 -8.24 -8.02 -9.24
N PRO A 54 -9.45 -7.49 -9.02
CA PRO A 54 -10.26 -6.92 -10.09
C PRO A 54 -9.53 -5.78 -10.81
N VAL A 55 -9.19 -5.99 -12.09
CA VAL A 55 -8.58 -4.98 -12.97
C VAL A 55 -9.56 -4.64 -14.08
N ARG A 56 -10.24 -3.50 -14.00
CA ARG A 56 -11.10 -3.01 -15.10
C ARG A 56 -10.91 -1.52 -15.31
N ALA A 57 -10.76 -1.10 -16.56
CA ALA A 57 -10.79 0.32 -16.93
C ALA A 57 -12.13 0.93 -16.47
N GLY A 58 -12.06 2.07 -15.78
CA GLY A 58 -13.26 2.76 -15.26
C GLY A 58 -13.88 2.17 -13.99
N ARG A 59 -13.40 1.03 -13.47
CA ARG A 59 -13.71 0.57 -12.12
C ARG A 59 -12.46 0.60 -11.27
N CYS A 60 -12.39 1.58 -10.39
CA CYS A 60 -11.30 1.67 -9.43
C CYS A 60 -11.66 0.89 -8.17
N THR A 61 -10.67 0.25 -7.57
CA THR A 61 -10.78 -0.35 -6.24
C THR A 61 -11.40 0.70 -5.30
N ARG A 62 -12.43 0.32 -4.54
CA ARG A 62 -13.03 1.14 -3.49
C ARG A 62 -12.77 0.49 -2.14
N GLY A 63 -12.20 1.24 -1.21
CA GLY A 63 -11.68 0.71 0.05
C GLY A 63 -10.46 -0.20 -0.13
N VAL A 64 -10.39 -1.27 0.67
CA VAL A 64 -9.19 -2.10 0.81
C VAL A 64 -9.52 -3.58 0.62
N PHE A 65 -8.78 -4.22 -0.29
CA PHE A 65 -8.86 -5.63 -0.64
C PHE A 65 -7.59 -6.35 -0.20
N MET A 66 -7.73 -7.59 0.25
CA MET A 66 -6.61 -8.35 0.79
C MET A 66 -6.62 -9.78 0.27
N ARG A 67 -5.45 -10.34 0.00
CA ARG A 67 -5.24 -11.75 -0.36
C ARG A 67 -4.14 -12.34 0.52
N LEU A 68 -4.44 -13.47 1.16
CA LEU A 68 -3.48 -14.21 1.96
C LEU A 68 -2.86 -15.31 1.09
N LEU A 69 -1.54 -15.34 1.03
CA LEU A 69 -0.76 -16.31 0.24
C LEU A 69 0.10 -17.17 1.17
N PRO A 70 0.02 -18.50 1.11
CA PRO A 70 0.93 -19.37 1.85
C PRO A 70 2.33 -19.31 1.24
N VAL A 71 3.36 -19.29 2.09
CA VAL A 71 4.74 -19.40 1.64
C VAL A 71 5.14 -20.87 1.62
N PRO A 72 5.58 -21.42 0.47
CA PRO A 72 5.78 -22.86 0.32
C PRO A 72 7.06 -23.40 0.97
N THR A 73 7.99 -22.54 1.40
CA THR A 73 9.29 -22.96 1.93
C THR A 73 9.48 -22.49 3.37
N GLU A 74 10.07 -23.35 4.20
CA GLU A 74 10.40 -23.05 5.60
C GLU A 74 11.64 -22.14 5.74
N ASP A 75 12.34 -21.86 4.64
CA ASP A 75 13.55 -21.01 4.62
C ASP A 75 13.23 -19.51 4.79
N TYR A 76 11.97 -19.12 4.64
CA TYR A 76 11.54 -17.74 4.84
C TYR A 76 11.12 -17.47 6.29
N PHE A 77 11.34 -16.24 6.75
CA PHE A 77 11.01 -15.83 8.12
C PHE A 77 9.51 -15.72 8.42
N PHE A 78 8.62 -16.01 7.45
CA PHE A 78 7.17 -15.85 7.56
C PHE A 78 6.42 -17.00 6.89
N ASP A 79 5.27 -17.37 7.46
CA ASP A 79 4.40 -18.47 6.99
C ASP A 79 3.48 -18.02 5.84
N TYR A 80 3.10 -16.74 5.84
CA TYR A 80 2.15 -16.17 4.89
C TYR A 80 2.56 -14.77 4.44
N ILE A 81 2.12 -14.39 3.25
CA ILE A 81 2.16 -13.02 2.74
C ILE A 81 0.72 -12.50 2.64
N LEU A 82 0.40 -11.40 3.32
CA LEU A 82 -0.85 -10.67 3.13
C LEU A 82 -0.60 -9.56 2.10
N VAL A 83 -1.14 -9.73 0.90
CA VAL A 83 -1.07 -8.72 -0.15
C VAL A 83 -2.32 -7.84 -0.05
N VAL A 84 -2.12 -6.54 0.10
CA VAL A 84 -3.17 -5.54 0.31
C VAL A 84 -3.23 -4.59 -0.87
N ASP A 85 -4.31 -4.67 -1.65
CA ASP A 85 -4.64 -3.71 -2.71
C ASP A 85 -5.61 -2.65 -2.20
N THR A 86 -5.44 -1.42 -2.67
CA THR A 86 -6.10 -0.24 -2.11
C THR A 86 -6.75 0.59 -3.20
N GLU A 87 -7.73 1.39 -2.81
CA GLU A 87 -8.31 2.38 -3.69
C GLU A 87 -7.29 3.42 -4.18
N GLY A 88 -7.71 4.15 -5.22
CA GLY A 88 -6.91 5.22 -5.79
C GLY A 88 -6.90 6.46 -4.90
N LEU A 89 -5.70 7.00 -4.65
CA LEU A 89 -5.60 8.36 -4.14
C LEU A 89 -6.17 9.35 -5.14
N ARG A 90 -6.70 10.46 -4.62
CA ARG A 90 -7.28 11.59 -5.36
C ARG A 90 -8.47 11.21 -6.22
N ALA A 91 -9.37 10.39 -5.66
CA ALA A 91 -10.53 9.97 -6.41
C ALA A 91 -11.42 11.18 -6.79
N PRO A 92 -11.68 11.43 -8.08
CA PRO A 92 -12.49 12.59 -8.52
C PRO A 92 -13.87 12.61 -7.87
N GLU A 93 -14.41 11.43 -7.57
CA GLU A 93 -15.75 11.23 -7.00
C GLU A 93 -15.88 11.75 -5.56
N LEU A 94 -14.77 11.97 -4.84
CA LEU A 94 -14.74 12.48 -3.46
C LEU A 94 -14.75 14.02 -3.35
N GLY A 95 -14.62 14.75 -4.47
CA GLY A 95 -14.69 16.21 -4.48
C GLY A 95 -13.66 16.87 -3.54
N MET A 96 -14.15 17.68 -2.59
CA MET A 96 -13.30 18.38 -1.61
C MET A 96 -12.83 17.48 -0.45
N LEU A 97 -13.56 16.42 -0.13
CA LEU A 97 -13.24 15.49 0.98
C LEU A 97 -12.06 14.56 0.66
N LYS A 98 -11.61 14.54 -0.62
CA LYS A 98 -10.55 13.65 -1.08
C LYS A 98 -9.26 13.76 -0.29
N TYR A 99 -8.89 14.95 0.21
CA TYR A 99 -7.61 15.14 0.89
C TYR A 99 -7.57 14.47 2.27
N ASP A 100 -8.63 14.62 3.06
CA ASP A 100 -8.72 13.99 4.37
C ASP A 100 -8.83 12.47 4.25
N HIS A 101 -9.68 12.02 3.31
CA HIS A 101 -9.83 10.61 3.00
C HIS A 101 -8.52 9.96 2.49
N ASP A 102 -7.81 10.64 1.58
CA ASP A 102 -6.50 10.19 1.07
C ASP A 102 -5.46 10.06 2.19
N ASN A 103 -5.44 11.02 3.13
CA ASN A 103 -4.54 11.00 4.27
C ASN A 103 -4.87 9.87 5.26
N GLU A 104 -6.16 9.64 5.52
CA GLU A 104 -6.64 8.54 6.38
C GLU A 104 -6.30 7.19 5.76
N LEU A 105 -6.63 6.99 4.48
CA LEU A 105 -6.29 5.80 3.73
C LEU A 105 -4.78 5.56 3.72
N ALA A 106 -3.97 6.57 3.39
CA ALA A 106 -2.51 6.43 3.36
C ALA A 106 -1.95 6.06 4.73
N THR A 107 -2.47 6.68 5.80
CA THR A 107 -2.07 6.35 7.19
C THR A 107 -2.41 4.90 7.51
N PHE A 108 -3.60 4.43 7.14
CA PHE A 108 -4.02 3.05 7.33
C PHE A 108 -3.13 2.07 6.55
N VAL A 109 -2.95 2.30 5.25
CA VAL A 109 -2.23 1.42 4.32
C VAL A 109 -0.75 1.29 4.67
N ILE A 110 -0.09 2.41 5.02
CA ILE A 110 1.31 2.40 5.47
C ILE A 110 1.39 1.80 6.89
N GLY A 111 0.40 2.04 7.74
CA GLY A 111 0.37 1.54 9.11
C GLY A 111 0.26 0.02 9.20
N ILE A 112 -0.47 -0.61 8.29
CA ILE A 112 -0.62 -2.09 8.29
C ILE A 112 0.50 -2.81 7.52
N GLY A 113 1.18 -2.14 6.59
CA GLY A 113 2.17 -2.77 5.71
C GLY A 113 3.55 -2.88 6.36
N ASP A 114 4.06 -4.10 6.54
CA ASP A 114 5.48 -4.29 6.82
C ASP A 114 6.33 -3.72 5.68
N ILE A 115 5.85 -3.88 4.45
CA ILE A 115 6.37 -3.22 3.25
C ILE A 115 5.20 -2.54 2.53
N THR A 116 5.32 -1.25 2.26
CA THR A 116 4.36 -0.49 1.46
C THR A 116 4.99 -0.08 0.13
N ILE A 117 4.39 -0.50 -0.97
CA ILE A 117 4.76 -0.08 -2.32
C ILE A 117 4.06 1.25 -2.63
N ILE A 118 4.83 2.31 -2.87
CA ILE A 118 4.32 3.60 -3.31
C ILE A 118 4.43 3.66 -4.83
N ASN A 119 3.32 3.39 -5.52
CA ASN A 119 3.23 3.35 -6.98
C ASN A 119 3.02 4.75 -7.57
N ILE A 120 3.98 5.18 -8.38
CA ILE A 120 3.99 6.46 -9.08
C ILE A 120 4.06 6.16 -10.57
N LYS A 121 3.11 6.65 -11.37
CA LYS A 121 3.04 6.37 -12.82
C LYS A 121 3.28 7.65 -13.62
N GLY A 122 4.14 7.57 -14.63
CA GLY A 122 4.46 8.69 -15.51
C GLY A 122 5.34 9.75 -14.83
N GLU A 123 5.62 10.84 -15.53
CA GLU A 123 6.62 11.84 -15.12
C GLU A 123 6.00 13.17 -14.63
N ASN A 124 4.68 13.21 -14.45
CA ASN A 124 4.00 14.41 -13.98
C ASN A 124 4.48 14.79 -12.58
N THR A 125 5.24 15.87 -12.48
CA THR A 125 5.88 16.31 -11.24
C THR A 125 4.87 16.68 -10.16
N SER A 126 3.68 17.19 -10.53
CA SER A 126 2.61 17.44 -9.57
C SER A 126 2.14 16.15 -8.94
N GLU A 127 1.80 15.14 -9.76
CA GLU A 127 1.33 13.85 -9.28
C GLU A 127 2.34 13.14 -8.37
N VAL A 128 3.63 13.22 -8.73
CA VAL A 128 4.73 12.72 -7.91
C VAL A 128 4.77 13.44 -6.57
N GLN A 129 4.77 14.77 -6.57
CA GLN A 129 4.79 15.58 -5.33
C GLN A 129 3.60 15.27 -4.44
N ASP A 130 2.42 15.11 -5.03
CA ASP A 130 1.18 14.85 -4.32
C ASP A 130 1.21 13.49 -3.60
N VAL A 131 1.62 12.43 -4.28
CA VAL A 131 1.76 11.09 -3.67
C VAL A 131 2.84 11.10 -2.60
N LEU A 132 3.98 11.74 -2.85
CA LEU A 132 5.06 11.85 -1.87
C LEU A 132 4.60 12.60 -0.62
N GLN A 133 3.88 13.72 -0.76
CA GLN A 133 3.39 14.50 0.36
C GLN A 133 2.44 13.70 1.24
N ILE A 134 1.49 12.98 0.63
CA ILE A 134 0.55 12.11 1.35
C ILE A 134 1.29 10.97 2.07
N ALA A 135 2.21 10.29 1.39
CA ALA A 135 2.97 9.19 1.97
C ALA A 135 3.85 9.64 3.14
N VAL A 136 4.55 10.77 3.00
CA VAL A 136 5.39 11.35 4.07
C VAL A 136 4.53 11.81 5.25
N HIS A 137 3.38 12.43 4.98
CA HIS A 137 2.44 12.83 6.03
C HIS A 137 1.97 11.62 6.86
N ALA A 138 1.54 10.56 6.19
CA ALA A 138 1.15 9.30 6.82
C ALA A 138 2.28 8.69 7.65
N PHE A 139 3.50 8.62 7.09
CA PHE A 139 4.66 8.08 7.79
C PHE A 139 5.01 8.89 9.04
N MET A 140 5.05 10.23 8.95
CA MET A 140 5.29 11.09 10.11
C MET A 140 4.21 10.91 11.18
N LYS A 141 2.93 10.83 10.79
CA LYS A 141 1.82 10.62 11.71
C LYS A 141 1.97 9.29 12.46
N LEU A 142 2.35 8.22 11.78
CA LEU A 142 2.60 6.91 12.39
C LEU A 142 3.76 6.95 13.37
N VAL A 143 4.87 7.61 13.02
CA VAL A 143 6.02 7.76 13.91
C VAL A 143 5.64 8.55 15.16
N LEU A 144 4.98 9.70 15.00
CA LEU A 144 4.61 10.59 16.11
C LEU A 144 3.60 9.97 17.08
N VAL A 145 2.63 9.20 16.59
CA VAL A 145 1.66 8.50 17.45
C VAL A 145 2.32 7.34 18.19
N ASN A 146 3.32 6.71 17.57
CA ASN A 146 3.98 5.51 18.07
C ASN A 146 5.39 5.78 18.60
N ASN A 147 5.64 6.93 19.25
CA ASN A 147 6.97 7.29 19.77
C ASN A 147 7.61 6.23 20.71
N ASN A 148 6.81 5.31 21.26
CA ASN A 148 7.26 4.20 22.11
C ASN A 148 7.37 2.84 21.39
N ILE A 149 7.03 2.76 20.10
CA ILE A 149 7.04 1.54 19.28
C ILE A 149 7.99 1.78 18.10
N LYS A 150 9.06 0.98 18.01
CA LYS A 150 9.88 0.95 16.80
C LYS A 150 9.08 0.31 15.67
N LEU A 151 8.46 1.14 14.85
CA LEU A 151 7.82 0.72 13.62
C LEU A 151 8.89 0.14 12.67
N LYS A 152 8.63 -1.05 12.15
CA LYS A 152 9.49 -1.72 11.15
C LYS A 152 8.96 -1.59 9.72
N GLN A 153 7.95 -0.74 9.52
CA GLN A 153 7.35 -0.48 8.22
C GLN A 153 8.39 0.14 7.28
N SER A 154 8.50 -0.41 6.08
CA SER A 154 9.37 0.11 5.01
C SER A 154 8.53 0.56 3.82
N CYS A 155 8.90 1.67 3.18
CA CYS A 155 8.25 2.14 1.95
C CYS A 155 9.19 1.95 0.75
N ILE A 156 8.68 1.35 -0.34
CA ILE A 156 9.40 1.17 -1.60
C ILE A 156 8.70 1.99 -2.68
N PHE A 157 9.41 2.96 -3.26
CA PHE A 157 8.88 3.78 -4.35
C PHE A 157 9.09 3.07 -5.69
N VAL A 158 8.00 2.82 -6.39
CA VAL A 158 8.01 2.20 -7.72
C VAL A 158 7.55 3.24 -8.73
N HIS A 159 8.48 3.73 -9.54
CA HIS A 159 8.22 4.72 -10.57
C HIS A 159 8.06 4.03 -11.94
N GLN A 160 6.83 3.95 -12.42
CA GLN A 160 6.44 3.27 -13.66
C GLN A 160 6.31 4.25 -14.82
N ASN A 161 6.49 3.74 -16.05
CA ASN A 161 6.31 4.50 -17.29
C ASN A 161 7.17 5.78 -17.36
N VAL A 162 8.43 5.65 -16.92
CA VAL A 162 9.48 6.67 -17.03
C VAL A 162 10.22 6.47 -18.35
N SER A 163 10.50 7.58 -19.04
CA SER A 163 11.30 7.59 -20.26
C SER A 163 12.73 7.12 -19.99
N LEU A 164 13.30 6.42 -20.97
CA LEU A 164 14.65 5.83 -20.88
C LEU A 164 15.78 6.87 -20.68
N GLN A 165 15.56 8.12 -21.08
CA GLN A 165 16.53 9.20 -20.93
C GLN A 165 16.66 9.64 -19.46
N ASP A 166 15.54 9.69 -18.74
CA ASP A 166 15.51 10.12 -17.33
C ASP A 166 15.90 9.02 -16.34
N ALA A 167 15.65 7.75 -16.68
CA ALA A 167 16.00 6.60 -15.82
C ALA A 167 17.52 6.39 -15.71
N LYS A 168 18.26 6.48 -16.83
CA LYS A 168 19.72 6.30 -16.83
C LYS A 168 20.45 7.43 -16.09
N GLY A 169 19.99 8.68 -16.22
CA GLY A 169 20.59 9.82 -15.51
C GLY A 169 20.50 9.70 -13.98
N LYS A 170 19.40 9.13 -13.45
CA LYS A 170 19.20 8.94 -12.00
C LYS A 170 19.85 7.70 -11.43
N LEU A 171 19.93 6.59 -12.19
CA LEU A 171 20.64 5.38 -11.76
C LEU A 171 22.14 5.62 -11.56
N VAL A 172 22.77 6.37 -12.47
CA VAL A 172 24.21 6.73 -12.35
C VAL A 172 24.48 7.54 -11.07
N HIS A 173 23.56 8.44 -10.69
CA HIS A 173 23.66 9.20 -9.43
C HIS A 173 23.37 8.37 -8.17
N ALA A 174 22.56 7.31 -8.24
CA ALA A 174 22.29 6.43 -7.10
C ALA A 174 23.44 5.43 -6.84
N THR A 175 24.18 5.03 -7.87
CA THR A 175 25.39 4.20 -7.76
C THR A 175 26.67 5.00 -7.52
N GLN A 176 26.60 6.33 -7.53
CA GLN A 176 27.73 7.22 -7.25
C GLN A 176 27.45 8.08 -6.01
N LYS A 177 27.53 7.47 -4.83
CA LYS A 177 28.12 8.12 -3.65
C LYS A 177 28.98 7.12 -2.88
N PRO A 178 30.13 7.56 -2.34
CA PRO A 178 31.13 6.72 -1.67
C PRO A 178 30.63 6.11 -0.36
#